data_AF-D9PWQ3-F1
#
_entry.id   AF-D9PWQ3-F1
#
_cell.length_a   1.000
_cell.length_b   1.000
_cell.length_c   1.000
_cell.angle_alpha   90.00
_cell.angle_beta   90.00
_cell.angle_gamma   90.00
#
_symmetry.space_group_name_H-M   'P 1'
#
loop_
_entity.id
_entity.type
_entity.pdbx_description
1 polymer ?
#
loop_
_entity_poly.entity_id
_entity_poly.type
_entity_poly.pdbx_seq_one_letter_code
_entity_poly.pdbx_strand_id
1 'polypeptide(L)'
;MRKHLMTVTAVLLMAMLCQTVAAADNTTQVDTDPLTVNGTDQIKDPVVLVIHSSTSSKMTNDAAKKVMDLINPSQPGYDPENKSTWTVRFEVRTTAQIASMNPEELRALIESADIVIAEWLFDSGNFRNVMNAYPEIASNRSNKIFMVLESDPDLTSMSQINGVRIFDGIPSSVIGNTDTKTQSCTTLKTPMNPV
;
A
#
# COMPACT_ATOMS: atom_id res chain seq x y z
N MET A 1 -6.83 -4.05 22.59
CA MET A 1 -5.37 -4.24 22.41
C MET A 1 -4.96 -5.25 21.33
N ARG A 2 -5.77 -6.28 20.98
CA ARG A 2 -5.43 -7.23 19.88
C ARG A 2 -5.65 -6.69 18.44
N LYS A 3 -6.48 -5.66 18.26
CA LYS A 3 -6.92 -5.17 16.93
C LYS A 3 -5.81 -4.43 16.16
N HIS A 4 -4.98 -3.63 16.84
CA HIS A 4 -3.88 -2.89 16.20
C HIS A 4 -2.77 -3.76 15.63
N LEU A 5 -2.39 -4.80 16.39
CA LEU A 5 -1.39 -5.76 15.94
C LEU A 5 -1.92 -6.51 14.72
N MET A 6 -3.19 -6.94 14.72
CA MET A 6 -3.74 -7.72 13.61
C MET A 6 -3.88 -6.94 12.30
N THR A 7 -4.26 -5.66 12.32
CA THR A 7 -4.46 -4.89 11.08
C THR A 7 -3.14 -4.43 10.46
N VAL A 8 -2.19 -3.95 11.27
CA VAL A 8 -0.84 -3.59 10.78
C VAL A 8 -0.12 -4.85 10.32
N THR A 9 -0.20 -5.95 11.08
CA THR A 9 0.37 -7.23 10.65
C THR A 9 -0.31 -7.76 9.40
N ALA A 10 -1.62 -7.64 9.20
CA ALA A 10 -2.28 -8.13 7.98
C ALA A 10 -1.89 -7.35 6.71
N VAL A 11 -1.72 -6.02 6.81
CA VAL A 11 -1.24 -5.19 5.69
C VAL A 11 0.23 -5.47 5.40
N LEU A 12 1.07 -5.60 6.44
CA LEU A 12 2.46 -6.06 6.30
C LEU A 12 2.53 -7.48 5.73
N LEU A 13 1.65 -8.40 6.17
CA LEU A 13 1.61 -9.77 5.69
C LEU A 13 1.17 -9.82 4.23
N MET A 14 0.27 -8.97 3.77
CA MET A 14 -0.09 -8.92 2.34
C MET A 14 1.05 -8.38 1.48
N ALA A 15 1.74 -7.34 1.94
CA ALA A 15 2.95 -6.85 1.29
C ALA A 15 4.09 -7.89 1.28
N MET A 16 4.21 -8.70 2.34
CA MET A 16 5.19 -9.78 2.46
C MET A 16 4.76 -11.09 1.76
N LEU A 17 3.47 -11.38 1.60
CA LEU A 17 2.98 -12.60 0.93
C LEU A 17 3.06 -12.50 -0.60
N CYS A 18 3.27 -11.30 -1.15
CA CYS A 18 3.74 -11.13 -2.53
C CYS A 18 5.26 -11.32 -2.68
N GLN A 19 6.03 -11.49 -1.59
CA GLN A 19 7.49 -11.59 -1.63
C GLN A 19 8.02 -12.70 -0.70
N THR A 20 8.22 -13.91 -1.24
CA THR A 20 9.25 -14.83 -0.71
C THR A 20 10.52 -14.56 -1.54
N VAL A 21 11.76 -14.41 -1.05
CA VAL A 21 12.46 -14.84 0.18
C VAL A 21 13.78 -14.02 0.36
N ALA A 22 14.26 -13.95 1.62
CA ALA A 22 15.65 -13.73 2.12
C ALA A 22 16.26 -12.31 2.04
N ALA A 23 17.03 -11.81 3.02
CA ALA A 23 17.69 -12.39 4.19
C ALA A 23 17.61 -11.43 5.40
N ALA A 24 17.53 -11.99 6.62
CA ALA A 24 17.58 -11.22 7.86
C ALA A 24 19.02 -10.77 8.14
N ASP A 25 19.23 -9.45 8.25
CA ASP A 25 20.44 -8.89 8.84
C ASP A 25 20.27 -8.88 10.36
N ASN A 26 21.22 -9.48 11.07
CA ASN A 26 21.03 -9.94 12.45
C ASN A 26 21.51 -8.92 13.50
N THR A 27 21.46 -7.63 13.18
CA THR A 27 21.77 -6.55 14.13
C THR A 27 20.50 -5.81 14.53
N THR A 28 19.70 -6.45 15.37
CA THR A 28 18.60 -5.76 16.06
C THR A 28 19.15 -5.11 17.32
N GLN A 29 19.33 -3.80 17.29
CA GLN A 29 19.21 -3.03 18.53
C GLN A 29 17.72 -3.03 18.86
N VAL A 30 17.34 -3.82 19.87
CA VAL A 30 15.96 -3.88 20.36
C VAL A 30 15.65 -2.51 20.94
N ASP A 31 14.77 -1.77 20.27
CA ASP A 31 14.13 -0.60 20.84
C ASP A 31 13.27 -1.07 22.02
N THR A 32 13.74 -0.77 23.23
CA THR A 32 13.08 -1.15 24.49
C THR A 32 12.09 -0.10 24.96
N ASP A 33 11.89 0.99 24.21
CA ASP A 33 10.95 2.01 24.63
C ASP A 33 9.51 1.46 24.49
N PRO A 34 8.73 1.45 25.58
CA PRO A 34 7.33 1.06 25.49
C PRO A 34 6.62 2.04 24.58
N LEU A 35 6.00 1.54 23.51
CA LEU A 35 5.13 2.31 22.62
C LEU A 35 4.01 2.97 23.47
N THR A 36 4.23 4.21 23.87
CA THR A 36 3.23 5.02 24.57
C THR A 36 2.21 5.52 23.55
N VAL A 37 1.14 4.74 23.37
CA VAL A 37 -0.03 5.16 22.61
C VAL A 37 -0.85 6.09 23.50
N ASN A 38 -0.62 7.39 23.39
CA ASN A 38 -1.52 8.39 23.97
C ASN A 38 -2.88 8.27 23.29
N GLY A 39 -3.86 7.71 23.99
CA GLY A 39 -5.22 7.52 23.50
C GLY A 39 -6.04 8.80 23.57
N THR A 40 -6.79 9.07 22.48
CA THR A 40 -8.22 9.48 22.47
C THR A 40 -8.78 9.63 21.05
N ASP A 41 -8.00 9.42 19.99
CA ASP A 41 -8.57 9.38 18.65
C ASP A 41 -9.34 8.07 18.46
N GLN A 42 -10.64 8.16 18.17
CA GLN A 42 -11.41 7.02 17.67
C GLN A 42 -10.64 6.42 16.49
N ILE A 43 -10.09 5.23 16.70
CA ILE A 43 -9.40 4.49 15.65
C ILE A 43 -10.46 4.12 14.63
N LYS A 44 -10.49 4.87 13.53
CA LYS A 44 -11.36 4.60 12.40
C LYS A 44 -10.84 3.37 11.67
N ASP A 45 -11.77 2.50 11.30
CA ASP A 45 -11.49 1.30 10.53
C ASP A 45 -10.86 1.67 9.18
N PRO A 46 -9.66 1.15 8.85
CA PRO A 46 -8.92 1.62 7.70
C PRO A 46 -9.58 1.22 6.38
N VAL A 47 -9.58 2.17 5.45
CA VAL A 47 -9.91 1.96 4.04
C VAL A 47 -8.62 1.82 3.25
N VAL A 48 -8.42 0.64 2.66
CA VAL A 48 -7.28 0.29 1.82
C VAL A 48 -7.71 0.31 0.36
N LEU A 49 -7.13 1.20 -0.43
CA LEU A 49 -7.25 1.21 -1.88
C LEU A 49 -6.04 0.50 -2.48
N VAL A 50 -6.28 -0.54 -3.26
CA VAL A 50 -5.24 -1.18 -4.07
C VAL A 50 -5.54 -0.96 -5.55
N ILE A 51 -4.62 -0.32 -6.25
CA ILE A 51 -4.65 -0.16 -7.69
C ILE A 51 -3.60 -1.09 -8.26
N HIS A 52 -4.00 -2.07 -9.05
CA HIS A 52 -3.09 -3.10 -9.55
C HIS A 52 -3.17 -3.23 -11.08
N SER A 53 -2.11 -3.73 -11.71
CA SER A 53 -2.16 -4.11 -13.13
C SER A 53 -3.37 -5.01 -13.43
N SER A 54 -4.02 -4.72 -14.55
CA SER A 54 -5.18 -5.47 -15.04
C SER A 54 -4.89 -6.96 -15.29
N THR A 55 -3.62 -7.34 -15.49
CA THR A 55 -3.23 -8.75 -15.71
C THR A 55 -3.11 -9.56 -14.43
N SER A 56 -3.03 -8.91 -13.26
CA SER A 56 -2.73 -9.57 -11.97
C SER A 56 -3.72 -9.22 -10.85
N SER A 57 -4.64 -8.29 -11.10
CA SER A 57 -5.60 -7.78 -10.11
C SER A 57 -6.54 -8.85 -9.52
N LYS A 58 -6.78 -9.97 -10.22
CA LYS A 58 -7.60 -11.07 -9.69
C LYS A 58 -7.00 -11.62 -8.40
N MET A 59 -5.70 -11.90 -8.39
CA MET A 59 -5.01 -12.44 -7.22
C MET A 59 -5.11 -11.46 -6.03
N THR A 60 -4.87 -10.17 -6.29
CA THR A 60 -5.00 -9.10 -5.29
C THR A 60 -6.42 -9.02 -4.73
N ASN A 61 -7.43 -9.11 -5.59
CA ASN A 61 -8.83 -9.09 -5.18
C ASN A 61 -9.22 -10.31 -4.33
N ASP A 62 -8.74 -11.51 -4.71
CA ASP A 62 -8.98 -12.73 -3.95
C ASP A 62 -8.30 -12.67 -2.56
N ALA A 63 -7.07 -12.14 -2.50
CA ALA A 63 -6.35 -11.94 -1.24
C ALA A 63 -7.04 -10.91 -0.35
N ALA A 64 -7.43 -9.76 -0.91
CA ALA A 64 -8.19 -8.71 -0.22
C ALA A 64 -9.50 -9.26 0.35
N LYS A 65 -10.25 -10.01 -0.45
CA LYS A 65 -11.47 -10.69 0.00
C LYS A 65 -11.18 -11.65 1.15
N LYS A 66 -10.16 -12.50 1.04
CA LYS A 66 -9.79 -13.44 2.09
C LYS A 66 -9.44 -12.75 3.41
N VAL A 67 -8.72 -11.63 3.35
CA VAL A 67 -8.41 -10.83 4.55
C VAL A 67 -9.70 -10.28 5.18
N MET A 68 -10.59 -9.70 4.37
CA MET A 68 -11.88 -9.19 4.86
C MET A 68 -12.74 -10.30 5.48
N ASP A 69 -12.80 -11.48 4.86
CA ASP A 69 -13.57 -12.64 5.33
C ASP A 69 -13.01 -13.23 6.64
N LEU A 70 -11.70 -13.09 6.90
CA LEU A 70 -11.07 -13.54 8.14
C LEU A 70 -11.21 -12.54 9.28
N ILE A 71 -11.13 -11.24 8.97
CA ILE A 71 -11.08 -10.17 9.99
C ILE A 71 -12.47 -9.67 10.35
N ASN A 72 -13.30 -9.30 9.36
CA ASN A 72 -14.56 -8.60 9.65
C ASN A 72 -15.55 -9.44 10.47
N PRO A 73 -15.77 -10.75 10.19
CA PRO A 73 -16.66 -11.58 11.01
C PRO A 73 -16.21 -11.79 12.46
N SER A 74 -14.94 -11.53 12.78
CA SER A 74 -14.42 -11.65 14.16
C SER A 74 -14.88 -10.52 15.08
N GLN A 75 -15.56 -9.50 14.54
CA GLN A 75 -15.88 -8.27 15.25
C GLN A 75 -17.33 -8.27 15.75
N PRO A 76 -17.58 -7.92 17.02
CA PRO A 76 -18.94 -7.78 17.53
C PRO A 76 -19.75 -6.77 16.71
N GLY A 77 -20.95 -7.18 16.27
CA GLY A 77 -21.84 -6.32 15.47
C GLY A 77 -21.55 -6.31 13.98
N TYR A 78 -20.68 -7.19 13.48
CA TYR A 78 -20.46 -7.36 12.04
C TYR A 78 -21.76 -7.75 11.31
N ASP A 79 -22.04 -7.06 10.22
CA ASP A 79 -23.11 -7.34 9.28
C ASP A 79 -22.53 -7.34 7.84
N PRO A 80 -22.59 -8.48 7.13
CA PRO A 80 -22.08 -8.58 5.76
C PRO A 80 -22.80 -7.64 4.79
N GLU A 81 -24.03 -7.20 5.07
CA GLU A 81 -24.78 -6.30 4.20
C GLU A 81 -24.55 -4.81 4.55
N ASN A 82 -23.87 -4.52 5.67
CA ASN A 82 -23.62 -3.16 6.12
C ASN A 82 -22.12 -2.87 6.28
N LYS A 83 -21.52 -2.26 5.24
CA LYS A 83 -20.10 -1.88 5.18
C LYS A 83 -19.64 -0.95 6.31
N SER A 84 -20.54 -0.24 7.00
CA SER A 84 -20.17 0.59 8.15
C SER A 84 -19.80 -0.23 9.39
N THR A 85 -20.13 -1.51 9.43
CA THR A 85 -19.76 -2.45 10.50
C THR A 85 -18.43 -3.18 10.23
N TRP A 86 -17.81 -2.92 9.08
CA TRP A 86 -16.61 -3.63 8.64
C TRP A 86 -15.35 -2.95 9.16
N THR A 87 -14.53 -3.70 9.89
CA THR A 87 -13.29 -3.16 10.47
C THR A 87 -12.13 -3.00 9.50
N VAL A 88 -12.17 -3.71 8.38
CA VAL A 88 -11.19 -3.58 7.30
C VAL A 88 -11.94 -3.57 5.98
N ARG A 89 -11.65 -2.58 5.15
CA ARG A 89 -12.25 -2.42 3.83
C ARG A 89 -11.18 -2.32 2.78
N PHE A 90 -11.19 -3.24 1.83
CA PHE A 90 -10.38 -3.17 0.63
C PHE A 90 -11.24 -2.74 -0.56
N GLU A 91 -10.76 -1.74 -1.29
CA GLU A 91 -11.24 -1.40 -2.62
C GLU A 91 -10.11 -1.74 -3.60
N VAL A 92 -10.35 -2.73 -4.46
CA VAL A 92 -9.38 -3.11 -5.50
C VAL A 92 -9.85 -2.56 -6.83
N ARG A 93 -8.96 -1.86 -7.55
CA ARG A 93 -9.18 -1.35 -8.91
C ARG A 93 -8.06 -1.79 -9.82
N THR A 94 -8.40 -2.01 -11.09
CA THR A 94 -7.40 -2.26 -12.14
C THR A 94 -6.93 -0.97 -12.79
N THR A 95 -5.76 -1.01 -13.43
CA THR A 95 -5.29 0.09 -14.30
C THR A 95 -6.31 0.45 -15.39
N ALA A 96 -7.00 -0.54 -15.98
CA ALA A 96 -8.04 -0.29 -16.98
C ALA A 96 -9.27 0.41 -16.37
N GLN A 97 -9.68 0.01 -15.16
CA GLN A 97 -10.81 0.64 -14.47
C GLN A 97 -10.52 2.10 -14.16
N ILE A 98 -9.37 2.40 -13.55
CA ILE A 98 -9.02 3.79 -13.23
C ILE A 98 -8.78 4.63 -14.50
N ALA A 99 -8.31 4.04 -15.59
CA ALA A 99 -8.15 4.75 -16.86
C ALA A 99 -9.50 5.19 -17.45
N SER A 100 -10.57 4.43 -17.20
CA SER A 100 -11.94 4.75 -17.63
C SER A 100 -12.73 5.62 -16.65
N MET A 101 -12.23 5.84 -15.44
CA MET A 101 -12.90 6.66 -14.42
C MET A 101 -12.82 8.14 -14.76
N ASN A 102 -13.84 8.89 -14.34
CA ASN A 102 -13.74 10.35 -14.32
C ASN A 102 -12.59 10.77 -13.38
N PRO A 103 -11.74 11.76 -13.75
CA PRO A 103 -10.66 12.24 -12.89
C PRO A 103 -11.09 12.64 -11.47
N GLU A 104 -12.27 13.26 -11.31
CA GLU A 104 -12.79 13.64 -9.99
C GLU A 104 -13.24 12.42 -9.17
N GLU A 105 -13.75 11.37 -9.83
CA GLU A 105 -14.07 10.11 -9.15
C GLU A 105 -12.80 9.39 -8.68
N LEU A 106 -11.76 9.36 -9.53
CA LEU A 106 -10.47 8.78 -9.17
C LEU A 106 -9.78 9.57 -8.04
N ARG A 107 -9.82 10.90 -8.10
CA ARG A 107 -9.37 11.78 -7.02
C ARG A 107 -10.10 11.45 -5.73
N ALA A 108 -11.44 11.48 -5.72
CA ALA A 108 -12.23 11.19 -4.53
C ALA A 108 -11.94 9.80 -3.96
N LEU A 109 -11.72 8.80 -4.82
CA LEU A 109 -11.35 7.46 -4.41
C LEU A 109 -10.00 7.44 -3.67
N ILE A 110 -8.95 8.04 -4.24
CA ILE A 110 -7.62 8.13 -3.62
C ILE A 110 -7.66 8.96 -2.33
N GLU A 111 -8.37 10.09 -2.35
CA GLU A 111 -8.53 11.00 -1.23
C GLU A 111 -9.27 10.33 -0.05
N SER A 112 -10.20 9.44 -0.35
CA SER A 112 -11.02 8.73 0.64
C SER A 112 -10.30 7.63 1.41
N ALA A 113 -9.19 7.11 0.86
CA ALA A 113 -8.44 5.99 1.41
C ALA A 113 -7.41 6.43 2.47
N ASP A 114 -7.23 5.58 3.48
CA ASP A 114 -6.22 5.76 4.54
C ASP A 114 -4.89 5.09 4.13
N ILE A 115 -4.97 4.02 3.34
CA ILE A 115 -3.83 3.34 2.73
C ILE A 115 -4.09 3.25 1.23
N VAL A 116 -3.13 3.70 0.42
CA VAL A 116 -3.14 3.57 -1.04
C VAL A 116 -1.91 2.79 -1.43
N ILE A 117 -2.11 1.68 -2.14
CA ILE A 117 -1.06 0.88 -2.75
C ILE A 117 -1.33 0.83 -4.25
N ALA A 118 -0.49 1.49 -5.04
CA ALA A 118 -0.59 1.46 -6.49
C ALA A 118 0.62 0.69 -7.06
N GLU A 119 0.35 -0.44 -7.69
CA GLU A 119 1.37 -1.41 -8.10
C GLU A 119 1.25 -1.72 -9.60
N TRP A 120 2.39 -1.89 -10.28
CA TRP A 120 2.45 -2.25 -11.70
C TRP A 120 1.62 -1.31 -12.59
N LEU A 121 1.73 0.00 -12.36
CA LEU A 121 1.02 1.03 -13.11
C LEU A 121 1.67 1.29 -14.48
N PHE A 122 1.62 0.32 -15.40
CA PHE A 122 2.15 0.48 -16.75
C PHE A 122 1.34 1.47 -17.61
N ASP A 123 0.03 1.53 -17.38
CA ASP A 123 -0.89 2.46 -18.06
C ASP A 123 -1.36 3.51 -17.05
N SER A 124 -0.43 4.35 -16.58
CA SER A 124 -0.65 5.29 -15.47
C SER A 124 -1.31 6.61 -15.85
N GLY A 125 -1.68 6.83 -17.12
CA GLY A 125 -2.06 8.15 -17.66
C GLY A 125 -3.07 8.93 -16.82
N ASN A 126 -4.24 8.34 -16.50
CA ASN A 126 -5.25 9.03 -15.69
C ASN A 126 -4.80 9.24 -14.24
N PHE A 127 -4.15 8.23 -13.65
CA PHE A 127 -3.62 8.31 -12.28
C PHE A 127 -2.56 9.42 -12.16
N ARG A 128 -1.61 9.47 -13.09
CA ARG A 128 -0.59 10.52 -13.20
C ARG A 128 -1.20 11.90 -13.32
N ASN A 129 -2.22 12.06 -14.17
CA ASN A 129 -2.90 13.33 -14.33
C ASN A 129 -3.56 13.80 -13.02
N VAL A 130 -4.23 12.89 -12.31
CA VAL A 130 -4.82 13.19 -10.99
C VAL A 130 -3.75 13.55 -9.96
N MET A 131 -2.67 12.76 -9.85
CA MET A 131 -1.60 13.03 -8.89
C MET A 131 -0.83 14.32 -9.18
N ASN A 132 -0.68 14.69 -10.44
CA ASN A 132 -0.07 15.96 -10.83
C ASN A 132 -0.98 17.17 -10.53
N ALA A 133 -2.30 17.00 -10.70
CA ALA A 133 -3.27 18.08 -10.44
C ALA A 133 -3.56 18.26 -8.94
N TYR A 134 -3.51 17.18 -8.16
CA TYR A 134 -3.90 17.13 -6.75
C TYR A 134 -2.87 16.37 -5.89
N PRO A 135 -1.58 16.77 -5.87
CA PRO A 135 -0.54 16.02 -5.16
C PRO A 135 -0.78 15.90 -3.65
N GLU A 136 -1.52 16.83 -3.05
CA GLU A 136 -1.86 16.86 -1.63
C GLU A 136 -2.69 15.66 -1.18
N ILE A 137 -3.41 14.99 -2.08
CA ILE A 137 -4.24 13.83 -1.73
C ILE A 137 -3.41 12.62 -1.28
N ALA A 138 -2.10 12.60 -1.54
CA ALA A 138 -1.19 11.60 -1.01
C ALA A 138 -0.91 11.78 0.49
N SER A 139 -1.24 12.93 1.10
CA SER A 139 -0.99 13.25 2.52
C SER A 139 -2.15 13.99 3.20
N ASN A 140 -3.35 13.93 2.64
CA ASN A 140 -4.51 14.67 3.12
C ASN A 140 -5.08 14.17 4.46
N ARG A 141 -4.49 13.15 5.08
CA ARG A 141 -4.92 12.56 6.34
C ARG A 141 -3.72 12.23 7.22
N SER A 142 -3.92 12.30 8.53
CA SER A 142 -2.95 11.80 9.50
C SER A 142 -2.69 10.31 9.28
N ASN A 143 -1.43 9.91 9.38
CA ASN A 143 -0.98 8.53 9.23
C ASN A 143 -1.29 7.88 7.87
N LYS A 144 -1.63 8.67 6.84
CA LYS A 144 -1.87 8.13 5.50
C LYS A 144 -0.62 7.43 4.97
N ILE A 145 -0.81 6.23 4.43
CA ILE A 145 0.23 5.50 3.70
C ILE A 145 -0.10 5.61 2.22
N PHE A 146 0.76 6.24 1.44
CA PHE A 146 0.62 6.35 0.00
C PHE A 146 1.85 5.74 -0.66
N MET A 147 1.69 4.58 -1.28
CA MET A 147 2.78 3.81 -1.86
C MET A 147 2.50 3.59 -3.34
N VAL A 148 3.44 4.00 -4.18
CA VAL A 148 3.50 3.62 -5.58
C VAL A 148 4.70 2.71 -5.75
N LEU A 149 4.47 1.51 -6.28
CA LEU A 149 5.45 0.44 -6.39
C LEU A 149 5.49 -0.05 -7.84
N GLU A 150 6.70 -0.38 -8.31
CA GLU A 150 6.91 -0.98 -9.63
C GLU A 150 6.20 -0.20 -10.75
N SER A 151 6.43 1.12 -10.77
CA SER A 151 5.88 2.07 -11.73
C SER A 151 6.99 3.00 -12.25
N ASP A 152 6.63 3.97 -13.08
CA ASP A 152 7.51 5.05 -13.52
C ASP A 152 8.21 5.72 -12.31
N PRO A 153 9.52 6.02 -12.37
CA PRO A 153 10.27 6.58 -11.25
C PRO A 153 9.65 7.85 -10.65
N ASP A 154 9.09 8.72 -11.49
CA ASP A 154 8.44 9.96 -11.05
C ASP A 154 7.24 9.67 -10.12
N LEU A 155 6.40 8.69 -10.48
CA LEU A 155 5.25 8.32 -9.66
C LEU A 155 5.69 7.56 -8.40
N THR A 156 6.64 6.65 -8.54
CA THR A 156 7.22 5.91 -7.41
C THR A 156 7.80 6.87 -6.37
N SER A 157 8.46 7.94 -6.80
CA SER A 157 9.03 8.98 -5.92
C SER A 157 8.00 9.78 -5.12
N MET A 158 6.71 9.75 -5.52
CA MET A 158 5.62 10.36 -4.75
C MET A 158 5.23 9.56 -3.52
N SER A 159 5.80 8.37 -3.32
CA SER A 159 5.49 7.53 -2.16
C SER A 159 5.84 8.24 -0.86
N GLN A 160 4.92 8.20 0.09
CA GLN A 160 5.06 8.86 1.36
C GLN A 160 4.21 8.22 2.46
N ILE A 161 4.70 8.34 3.69
CA ILE A 161 4.03 7.84 4.89
C ILE A 161 3.89 9.02 5.83
N ASN A 162 2.65 9.31 6.24
CA ASN A 162 2.33 10.43 7.12
C ASN A 162 2.91 11.77 6.60
N GLY A 163 2.85 11.98 5.29
CA GLY A 163 3.40 13.17 4.61
C GLY A 163 4.92 13.20 4.46
N VAL A 164 5.65 12.21 4.95
CA VAL A 164 7.10 12.08 4.76
C VAL A 164 7.39 11.28 3.52
N ARG A 165 8.06 11.89 2.53
CA ARG A 165 8.49 11.21 1.30
C ARG A 165 9.60 10.21 1.60
N ILE A 166 9.35 8.95 1.25
CA ILE A 166 10.26 7.85 1.61
C ILE A 166 11.42 7.69 0.63
N PHE A 167 11.33 8.32 -0.55
CA PHE A 167 12.37 8.32 -1.57
C PHE A 167 13.11 9.66 -1.69
N ASP A 168 12.88 10.61 -0.79
CA ASP A 168 13.61 11.87 -0.79
C ASP A 168 15.12 11.63 -0.60
N GLY A 169 15.93 12.17 -1.50
CA GLY A 169 17.39 11.96 -1.52
C GLY A 169 17.83 10.64 -2.18
N ILE A 170 16.89 9.79 -2.61
CA ILE A 170 17.21 8.56 -3.36
C ILE A 170 17.23 8.88 -4.87
N PRO A 171 18.34 8.60 -5.59
CA PRO A 171 18.42 8.85 -7.02
C PRO A 171 17.33 8.09 -7.81
N SER A 172 16.70 8.74 -8.78
CA SER A 172 15.66 8.10 -9.61
C SER A 172 16.15 6.88 -10.39
N SER A 173 17.46 6.76 -10.63
CA SER A 173 18.06 5.59 -11.28
C SER A 173 18.01 4.30 -10.44
N VAL A 174 17.82 4.41 -9.12
CA VAL A 174 17.69 3.24 -8.23
C VAL A 174 16.24 2.99 -7.78
N ILE A 175 15.35 3.94 -8.06
CA ILE A 175 13.91 3.78 -7.91
C ILE A 175 13.44 3.01 -9.16
N GLY A 176 13.01 1.75 -8.99
CA GLY A 176 12.78 0.81 -10.08
C GLY A 176 11.99 1.40 -11.26
N ASN A 177 12.36 1.00 -12.48
CA ASN A 177 11.69 1.39 -13.72
C ASN A 177 10.99 0.17 -14.34
N THR A 178 9.79 0.37 -14.87
CA THR A 178 8.99 -0.61 -15.63
C THR A 178 9.58 -1.00 -16.99
N ASP A 179 10.55 -0.25 -17.52
CA ASP A 179 11.19 -0.51 -18.82
C ASP A 179 12.04 -1.78 -18.87
N THR A 180 12.43 -2.30 -17.71
CA THR A 180 13.10 -3.59 -17.62
C THR A 180 12.09 -4.67 -17.25
N LYS A 181 11.77 -5.57 -18.18
CA LYS A 181 11.11 -6.88 -17.92
C LYS A 181 11.84 -7.75 -16.88
N THR A 182 12.93 -7.28 -16.30
CA THR A 182 13.56 -7.86 -15.13
C THR A 182 13.08 -7.14 -13.87
N GLN A 183 12.32 -7.90 -13.07
CA GLN A 183 12.06 -7.68 -11.64
C GLN A 183 13.13 -6.78 -11.01
N SER A 184 12.75 -5.54 -10.72
CA SER A 184 13.56 -4.64 -9.90
C SER A 184 12.98 -4.57 -8.48
N CYS A 185 12.58 -5.72 -7.94
CA CYS A 185 12.82 -5.99 -6.54
C CYS A 185 14.24 -6.57 -6.48
N THR A 186 15.24 -5.71 -6.29
CA THR A 186 16.65 -6.08 -6.24
C THR A 186 16.84 -7.25 -5.27
N THR A 187 17.09 -8.44 -5.80
CA THR A 187 17.74 -9.49 -5.02
C THR A 187 19.06 -8.91 -4.55
N LEU A 188 19.22 -8.70 -3.25
CA LEU A 188 20.54 -8.43 -2.66
C LEU A 188 21.43 -9.63 -3.00
N LYS A 189 22.16 -9.56 -4.12
CA LYS A 189 23.28 -10.44 -4.37
C LYS A 189 24.35 -10.08 -3.36
N THR A 190 24.35 -10.77 -2.22
CA THR A 190 25.53 -10.86 -1.36
C THR A 190 26.70 -11.29 -2.24
N PRO A 191 27.81 -10.54 -2.26
CA PRO A 191 29.02 -10.99 -2.94
C PRO A 191 29.54 -12.21 -2.17
N MET A 192 29.51 -13.39 -2.78
CA MET A 192 30.30 -14.50 -2.29
C MET A 192 31.77 -14.17 -2.57
N ASN A 193 32.52 -13.89 -1.51
CA ASN A 193 33.97 -13.93 -1.59
C ASN A 193 34.39 -15.37 -1.89
N PRO A 194 35.28 -15.62 -2.86
CA PRO A 194 35.83 -16.94 -3.08
C PRO A 194 36.74 -17.31 -1.89
N VAL A 195 36.50 -18.49 -1.31
CA VAL A 195 37.45 -19.21 -0.48
C VAL A 195 38.23 -20.15 -1.37
#